data_AF-A0A8C4WG35-F1
#
_entry.id   AF-A0A8C4WG35-F1
#
_cell.length_a   1.000
_cell.length_b   1.000
_cell.length_c   1.000
_cell.angle_alpha   90.00
_cell.angle_beta   90.00
_cell.angle_gamma   90.00
#
_symmetry.space_group_name_H-M   'P 1'
#
loop_
_entity.id
_entity.type
_entity.pdbx_description
1 polymer ?
#
loop_
_entity_poly.entity_id
_entity_poly.type
_entity_poly.pdbx_seq_one_letter_code
_entity_poly.pdbx_strand_id
1 'polypeptide(L)'
;VLIYYIVEASTFLQSSKDRVGSTYKKSVYKQYSDSTYAREIPKPAWLGFLGPIIRAEVGDTIIVHLKNFANRPHTVHPHGVFYKKDSEAAKPGSSALQMPFVSLTLPSFSLLLFLPS
;
A
#
# COMPACT_ATOMS: atom_id res chain seq x y z
N VAL A 1 -38.37 -3.51 -9.83
CA VAL A 1 -37.20 -2.72 -9.35
C VAL A 1 -36.21 -3.58 -8.57
N LEU A 2 -36.60 -4.24 -7.48
CA LEU A 2 -35.67 -5.06 -6.67
C LEU A 2 -35.01 -6.23 -7.44
N ILE A 3 -35.77 -6.88 -8.33
CA ILE A 3 -35.33 -8.05 -9.09
C ILE A 3 -34.25 -7.68 -10.12
N TYR A 4 -34.34 -6.50 -10.75
CA TYR A 4 -33.33 -6.00 -11.69
C TYR A 4 -31.99 -5.77 -10.98
N TYR A 5 -32.01 -5.19 -9.79
CA TYR A 5 -30.80 -4.91 -9.01
C TYR A 5 -30.06 -6.18 -8.59
N ILE A 6 -30.82 -7.24 -8.22
CA ILE A 6 -30.26 -8.55 -7.87
C ILE A 6 -29.60 -9.21 -9.09
N VAL A 7 -30.23 -9.11 -10.27
CA VAL A 7 -29.69 -9.65 -11.52
C VAL A 7 -28.42 -8.91 -11.92
N GLU A 8 -28.38 -7.58 -11.84
CA GLU A 8 -27.16 -6.82 -12.14
C GLU A 8 -26.02 -7.15 -11.16
N ALA A 9 -26.28 -7.16 -9.85
CA ALA A 9 -25.26 -7.49 -8.84
C ALA A 9 -24.71 -8.92 -9.02
N SER A 10 -25.55 -9.86 -9.44
CA SER A 10 -25.14 -11.25 -9.67
C SER A 10 -24.04 -11.40 -10.73
N THR A 11 -24.02 -10.50 -11.72
CA THR A 11 -23.02 -10.55 -12.79
C THR A 11 -21.59 -10.34 -12.27
N PHE A 12 -21.44 -9.53 -11.22
CA PHE A 12 -20.14 -9.20 -10.64
C PHE A 12 -19.79 -10.06 -9.42
N LEU A 13 -20.79 -10.48 -8.64
CA LEU A 13 -20.55 -11.08 -7.32
C LEU A 13 -20.66 -12.60 -7.29
N GLN A 14 -21.46 -13.21 -8.18
CA GLN A 14 -21.66 -14.67 -8.15
C GLN A 14 -20.46 -15.41 -8.74
N SER A 15 -19.91 -16.32 -7.94
CA SER A 15 -18.91 -17.29 -8.39
C SER A 15 -19.59 -18.40 -9.21
N SER A 16 -18.90 -18.87 -10.25
CA SER A 16 -19.33 -19.99 -11.10
C SER A 16 -18.08 -20.63 -11.71
N LYS A 17 -18.23 -21.73 -12.46
CA LYS A 17 -17.11 -22.42 -13.12
C LYS A 17 -16.22 -21.48 -13.94
N ASP A 18 -16.84 -20.48 -14.59
CA ASP A 18 -16.15 -19.50 -15.44
C ASP A 18 -16.11 -18.09 -14.81
N ARG A 19 -16.44 -17.95 -13.52
CA ARG A 19 -16.49 -16.65 -12.82
C ARG A 19 -15.84 -16.74 -11.45
N VAL A 20 -14.85 -15.89 -11.22
CA VAL A 20 -14.16 -15.77 -9.93
C VAL A 20 -15.12 -15.38 -8.80
N GLY A 21 -16.13 -14.55 -9.09
CA GLY A 21 -17.09 -14.04 -8.11
C GLY A 21 -16.55 -12.82 -7.36
N SER A 22 -17.07 -12.56 -6.16
CA SER A 22 -16.77 -11.33 -5.40
C SER A 22 -15.38 -11.28 -4.75
N THR A 23 -14.66 -12.40 -4.66
CA THR A 23 -13.43 -12.52 -3.86
C THR A 23 -12.20 -12.62 -4.75
N TYR A 24 -11.29 -11.64 -4.60
CA TYR A 24 -10.08 -11.54 -5.41
C TYR A 24 -8.84 -11.40 -4.52
N LYS A 25 -7.77 -12.10 -4.89
CA LYS A 25 -6.44 -11.98 -4.28
C LYS A 25 -5.76 -10.69 -4.76
N LYS A 26 -5.35 -9.80 -3.85
CA LYS A 26 -4.80 -8.46 -4.17
C LYS A 26 -3.57 -8.11 -3.35
N SER A 27 -2.49 -7.62 -3.91
CA SER A 27 -1.41 -7.09 -3.07
C SER A 27 -1.84 -5.77 -2.41
N VAL A 28 -1.82 -5.65 -1.08
CA VAL A 28 -2.23 -4.47 -0.31
C VAL A 28 -1.12 -3.96 0.61
N TYR A 29 -0.92 -2.64 0.63
CA TYR A 29 0.05 -2.02 1.53
C TYR A 29 -0.53 -1.86 2.95
N LYS A 30 0.29 -2.16 3.95
CA LYS A 30 -0.05 -2.15 5.38
C LYS A 30 1.03 -1.40 6.16
N GLN A 31 0.63 -0.75 7.25
CA GLN A 31 1.56 -0.04 8.12
C GLN A 31 1.99 -0.93 9.28
N TYR A 32 3.27 -0.86 9.64
CA TYR A 32 3.84 -1.55 10.81
C TYR A 32 4.52 -0.55 11.74
N SER A 33 4.60 -0.91 13.02
CA SER A 33 5.19 -0.05 14.07
C SER A 33 6.68 0.20 13.91
N ASP A 34 7.40 -0.75 13.30
CA ASP A 34 8.86 -0.75 13.25
C ASP A 34 9.39 -1.60 12.07
N SER A 35 10.71 -1.72 11.98
CA SER A 35 11.43 -2.46 10.93
C SER A 35 11.39 -3.98 11.10
N THR A 36 10.81 -4.51 12.19
CA THR A 36 10.64 -5.95 12.36
C THR A 36 9.42 -6.47 11.59
N TYR A 37 8.48 -5.58 11.23
CA TYR A 37 7.23 -5.91 10.58
C TYR A 37 6.38 -6.93 11.38
N ALA A 38 6.52 -6.95 12.72
CA ALA A 38 5.79 -7.87 13.58
C ALA A 38 4.39 -7.34 13.98
N ARG A 39 4.29 -6.04 14.28
CA ARG A 39 3.05 -5.41 14.77
C ARG A 39 2.45 -4.47 13.72
N GLU A 40 1.34 -4.91 13.13
CA GLU A 40 0.54 -4.10 12.20
C GLU A 40 -0.19 -2.97 12.94
N ILE A 41 -0.19 -1.77 12.36
CA ILE A 41 -0.99 -0.64 12.82
C ILE A 41 -2.32 -0.67 12.06
N PRO A 42 -3.46 -0.79 12.77
CA PRO A 42 -4.77 -0.88 12.12
C PRO A 42 -5.12 0.43 11.43
N LYS A 43 -5.62 0.32 10.21
CA LYS A 43 -6.17 1.44 9.44
C LYS A 43 -7.67 1.59 9.69
N PRO A 44 -8.25 2.79 9.52
CA PRO A 44 -9.68 2.97 9.69
C PRO A 44 -10.47 2.15 8.66
N ALA A 45 -11.63 1.62 9.08
CA ALA A 45 -12.44 0.70 8.27
C ALA A 45 -12.85 1.27 6.90
N TRP A 46 -13.09 2.58 6.83
CA TRP A 46 -13.48 3.27 5.60
C TRP A 46 -12.36 3.33 4.55
N LEU A 47 -11.10 3.06 4.91
CA LEU A 47 -9.98 3.03 3.96
C LEU A 47 -10.00 1.77 3.06
N GLY A 48 -10.75 0.74 3.45
CA GLY A 48 -10.91 -0.48 2.66
C GLY A 48 -9.57 -1.16 2.32
N PHE A 49 -9.30 -1.37 1.02
CA PHE A 49 -8.06 -2.01 0.55
C PHE A 49 -6.90 -1.04 0.29
N LEU A 50 -7.11 0.27 0.39
CA LEU A 50 -6.07 1.26 0.14
C LEU A 50 -4.94 1.15 1.18
N GLY A 51 -3.73 1.54 0.78
CA GLY A 51 -2.58 1.62 1.68
C GLY A 51 -2.76 2.67 2.78
N PRO A 52 -1.90 2.65 3.82
CA PRO A 52 -1.94 3.65 4.90
C PRO A 52 -1.71 5.07 4.38
N ILE A 53 -2.24 6.04 5.11
CA ILE A 53 -2.12 7.45 4.79
C ILE A 53 -0.76 7.94 5.32
N ILE A 54 0.08 8.44 4.42
CA ILE A 54 1.33 9.12 4.75
C ILE A 54 1.08 10.63 4.70
N ARG A 55 1.43 11.35 5.77
CA ARG A 55 1.29 12.81 5.87
C ARG A 55 2.64 13.40 6.25
N ALA A 56 2.92 14.57 5.69
CA ALA A 56 4.12 15.35 5.93
C ALA A 56 3.83 16.83 5.63
N GLU A 57 4.60 17.71 6.24
CA GLU A 57 4.56 19.15 6.01
C GLU A 57 5.65 19.58 5.01
N VAL A 58 5.57 20.83 4.55
CA VAL A 58 6.58 21.39 3.66
C VAL A 58 7.90 21.50 4.43
N GLY A 59 8.92 20.78 3.95
CA GLY A 59 10.25 20.72 4.58
C GLY A 59 10.55 19.37 5.24
N ASP A 60 9.54 18.52 5.46
CA ASP A 60 9.74 17.20 6.05
C ASP A 60 10.43 16.24 5.07
N THR A 61 11.23 15.32 5.63
CA THR A 61 11.74 14.16 4.90
C THR A 61 10.93 12.92 5.26
N ILE A 62 10.28 12.34 4.26
CA ILE A 62 9.53 11.09 4.43
C ILE A 62 10.46 9.92 4.15
N ILE A 63 10.68 9.06 5.14
CA ILE A 63 11.41 7.79 4.96
C ILE A 63 10.43 6.63 5.03
N VAL A 64 10.32 5.87 3.95
CA VAL A 64 9.48 4.68 3.87
C VAL A 64 10.35 3.43 3.88
N HIS A 65 10.20 2.61 4.91
CA HIS A 65 10.84 1.29 4.93
C HIS A 65 9.89 0.27 4.30
N LEU A 66 10.18 -0.18 3.09
CA LEU A 66 9.35 -1.14 2.36
C LEU A 66 9.92 -2.55 2.46
N LYS A 67 9.09 -3.52 2.86
CA LYS A 67 9.37 -4.95 2.71
C LYS A 67 8.26 -5.63 1.92
N ASN A 68 8.64 -6.30 0.83
CA ASN A 68 7.70 -7.00 -0.04
C ASN A 68 7.59 -8.47 0.38
N PHE A 69 6.39 -8.88 0.82
CA PHE A 69 6.07 -10.28 1.15
C PHE A 69 5.20 -10.94 0.07
N ALA A 70 4.86 -10.22 -1.00
CA ALA A 70 4.13 -10.78 -2.12
C ALA A 70 5.04 -11.62 -3.02
N ASN A 71 4.46 -12.57 -3.74
CA ASN A 71 5.18 -13.45 -4.66
C ASN A 71 5.75 -12.73 -5.89
N ARG A 72 5.33 -11.48 -6.14
CA ARG A 72 5.75 -10.69 -7.30
C ARG A 72 6.54 -9.47 -6.82
N PRO A 73 7.50 -8.95 -7.62
CA PRO A 73 8.18 -7.69 -7.30
C PRO A 73 7.18 -6.53 -7.33
N HIS A 74 7.20 -5.70 -6.30
CA HIS A 74 6.40 -4.48 -6.21
C HIS A 74 7.23 -3.34 -5.65
N THR A 75 6.89 -2.13 -6.04
CA THR A 75 7.64 -0.91 -5.74
C THR A 75 6.66 0.19 -5.34
N VAL A 76 7.15 1.29 -4.77
CA VAL A 76 6.34 2.45 -4.41
C VAL A 76 6.83 3.64 -5.22
N HIS A 77 5.93 4.27 -5.98
CA HIS A 77 6.23 5.49 -6.72
C HIS A 77 5.44 6.64 -6.10
N PRO A 78 6.11 7.61 -5.45
CA PRO A 78 5.42 8.71 -4.81
C PRO A 78 5.03 9.78 -5.85
N HIS A 79 3.86 10.39 -5.66
CA HIS A 79 3.41 11.54 -6.45
C HIS A 79 3.43 12.81 -5.60
N GLY A 80 3.83 13.94 -6.21
CA GLY A 80 3.76 15.27 -5.55
C GLY A 80 4.87 15.57 -4.54
N VAL A 81 5.98 14.82 -4.56
CA VAL A 81 7.16 15.04 -3.72
C VAL A 81 8.44 14.95 -4.54
N PHE A 82 9.48 15.66 -4.13
CA PHE A 82 10.80 15.54 -4.74
C PHE A 82 11.52 14.30 -4.21
N TYR A 83 12.05 13.48 -5.11
CA TYR A 83 12.86 12.31 -4.76
C TYR A 83 14.20 12.37 -5.51
N LYS A 84 15.28 11.89 -4.87
CA LYS A 84 16.55 11.68 -5.57
C LYS A 84 16.43 10.49 -6.52
N LYS A 85 17.17 10.50 -7.62
CA LYS A 85 17.15 9.46 -8.65
C LYS A 85 17.43 8.03 -8.11
N ASP A 86 18.17 7.94 -7.01
CA ASP A 86 18.45 6.68 -6.29
C ASP A 86 17.26 6.16 -5.46
N SER A 87 16.23 6.99 -5.28
CA SER A 87 14.95 6.66 -4.65
C SER A 87 13.84 6.37 -5.68
N GLU A 88 14.17 6.39 -6.98
CA GLU A 88 13.29 5.89 -8.03
C GLU A 88 13.19 4.37 -7.87
N ALA A 89 12.06 3.89 -7.36
CA ALA A 89 11.82 2.47 -7.08
C ALA A 89 11.64 1.66 -8.37
N ALA A 90 12.69 1.58 -9.18
CA ALA A 90 12.80 0.76 -10.39
C ALA A 90 13.53 -0.57 -10.11
N LYS A 91 14.01 -0.82 -8.88
CA LYS A 91 14.66 -2.07 -8.48
C LYS A 91 14.07 -2.63 -7.17
N PRO A 92 13.76 -3.93 -7.09
CA PRO A 92 13.26 -4.54 -5.86
C PRO A 92 14.39 -4.66 -4.83
N GLY A 93 14.28 -4.03 -3.66
CA GLY A 93 15.17 -4.33 -2.53
C GLY A 93 15.45 -3.21 -1.52
N SER A 94 15.38 -1.94 -1.89
CA SER A 94 15.58 -0.84 -0.95
C SER A 94 15.14 0.50 -1.57
N SER A 95 14.32 1.26 -0.85
CA SER A 95 14.05 2.67 -1.19
C SER A 95 14.22 3.51 0.07
N ALA A 96 15.44 3.97 0.32
CA ALA A 96 15.66 5.07 1.24
C ALA A 96 15.36 6.37 0.47
N LEU A 97 14.35 7.10 0.92
CA LEU A 97 14.08 8.46 0.48
C LEU A 97 14.95 9.39 1.33
N GLN A 98 16.06 9.89 0.78
CA GLN A 98 16.97 10.81 1.48
C GLN A 98 16.96 12.18 0.80
N MET A 99 16.33 13.19 1.43
CA MET A 99 16.43 14.58 1.00
C MET A 99 17.58 15.30 1.73
N PRO A 100 18.33 16.22 1.09
CA PRO A 100 19.22 17.14 1.76
C PRO A 100 18.61 18.56 1.76
N PHE A 101 18.18 19.05 2.92
CA PHE A 101 18.85 20.11 3.68
C PHE A 101 17.92 20.54 4.82
N VAL A 102 18.49 20.61 6.02
CA VAL A 102 17.88 20.85 7.35
C VAL A 102 17.04 19.68 7.90
N SER A 103 17.57 19.12 8.99
CA SER A 103 17.11 17.92 9.69
C SER A 103 15.90 18.21 10.58
N LEU A 104 14.79 17.50 10.35
CA LEU A 104 13.84 17.09 11.38
C LEU A 104 13.29 15.70 11.00
N THR A 105 13.53 14.73 11.87
CA THR A 105 13.17 13.32 11.67
C THR A 105 11.77 13.08 12.23
N LEU A 106 10.77 12.87 11.37
CA LEU A 106 9.52 12.23 11.79
C LEU A 106 9.76 10.72 11.94
N PRO A 107 9.03 10.01 12.81
CA PRO A 107 9.25 8.58 13.02
C PRO A 107 9.04 7.84 11.70
N SER A 108 10.03 7.05 11.34
CA SER A 108 10.02 6.16 10.18
C SER A 108 8.74 5.32 10.12
N PHE A 109 8.08 5.24 8.95
CA PHE A 109 6.92 4.37 8.77
C PHE A 109 7.28 3.18 7.87
N SER A 110 7.01 1.97 8.37
CA SER A 110 7.22 0.72 7.63
C SER A 110 5.97 0.35 6.83
N LEU A 111 6.14 0.12 5.53
CA LEU A 111 5.09 -0.32 4.61
C LEU A 111 5.32 -1.78 4.21
N LEU A 112 4.27 -2.59 4.26
CA LEU A 112 4.31 -4.01 3.91
C LEU A 112 3.27 -4.33 2.86
N LEU A 113 3.66 -5.04 1.82
CA LEU A 113 2.72 -5.49 0.80
C LEU A 113 2.31 -6.96 1.05
N PHE A 114 1.03 -7.22 1.29
CA PHE A 114 0.48 -8.55 1.52
C PHE A 114 -0.54 -8.94 0.45
N LEU A 115 -0.62 -10.22 0.08
CA LEU A 115 -1.75 -10.78 -0.68
C LEU A 115 -2.76 -11.36 0.34
N PRO A 116 -3.95 -10.78 0.58
CA PRO A 116 -4.96 -11.40 1.41
C PRO A 116 -5.30 -12.75 0.78
N SER A 117 -5.21 -13.79 1.62
CA SER A 117 -5.70 -15.14 1.34
C SER A 117 -7.19 -15.12 1.06
#